data_AF-A0A7M3ZT03-F1
#
_entry.id   AF-A0A7M3ZT03-F1
#
_cell.length_a   1.000
_cell.length_b   1.000
_cell.length_c   1.000
_cell.angle_alpha   90.00
_cell.angle_beta   90.00
_cell.angle_gamma   90.00
#
_symmetry.space_group_name_H-M   'P 1'
#
loop_
_entity.id
_entity.type
_entity.pdbx_description
1 polymer ?
#
loop_
_entity_poly.entity_id
_entity_poly.type
_entity_poly.pdbx_seq_one_letter_code
_entity_poly.pdbx_strand_id
1 'polypeptide(L)'
;MMDDTITTLLRGVADGSIPVADARTALEGAELTEEEMSTAIDHGVFNVAEPGTIVSASLAPSGASYLTMFFLAWGLFWICYWSFSMIYGLAKGWDQQQLSFHLAMTMTTVIMIGIIYLKYILPDTIIVKHAQNKFIPEHQKDWREYKW
;
A
#
# COMPACT_ATOMS: atom_id res chain seq x y z
N MET A 1 -36.45 -6.51 -0.11
CA MET A 1 -35.66 -6.66 1.13
C MET A 1 -34.35 -7.39 0.88
N MET A 2 -34.30 -8.42 0.01
CA MET A 2 -33.03 -9.05 -0.39
C MET A 2 -32.18 -8.16 -1.31
N ASP A 3 -32.79 -7.46 -2.28
CA ASP A 3 -32.13 -6.41 -3.10
C ASP A 3 -31.31 -5.44 -2.24
N ASP A 4 -31.96 -4.73 -1.30
CA ASP A 4 -31.28 -3.78 -0.41
C ASP A 4 -30.09 -4.40 0.33
N THR A 5 -30.17 -5.70 0.67
CA THR A 5 -29.07 -6.39 1.34
C THR A 5 -27.90 -6.61 0.39
N ILE A 6 -28.16 -7.06 -0.84
CA ILE A 6 -27.17 -7.30 -1.88
C ILE A 6 -26.51 -5.99 -2.30
N THR A 7 -27.30 -4.93 -2.53
CA THR A 7 -26.76 -3.62 -2.91
C THR A 7 -25.91 -3.02 -1.79
N THR A 8 -26.31 -3.20 -0.53
CA THR A 8 -25.51 -2.77 0.63
C THR A 8 -24.20 -3.56 0.74
N LEU A 9 -24.23 -4.87 0.47
CA LEU A 9 -23.06 -5.74 0.47
C LEU A 9 -22.07 -5.33 -0.63
N LEU A 10 -22.55 -5.11 -1.85
CA LEU A 10 -21.74 -4.67 -2.99
C LEU A 10 -21.13 -3.29 -2.75
N ARG A 11 -21.87 -2.39 -2.09
CA ARG A 11 -21.36 -1.06 -1.71
C ARG A 11 -20.28 -1.14 -0.62
N GLY A 12 -20.46 -2.05 0.34
CA GLY A 12 -19.46 -2.35 1.38
C GLY A 12 -18.19 -3.03 0.84
N VAL A 13 -18.28 -3.75 -0.28
CA VAL A 13 -17.09 -4.23 -1.00
C VAL A 13 -16.39 -3.07 -1.72
N ALA A 14 -17.16 -2.16 -2.32
CA ALA A 14 -16.63 -1.00 -3.05
C ALA A 14 -15.85 -0.04 -2.15
N ASP A 15 -16.35 0.20 -0.93
CA ASP A 15 -15.70 1.08 0.05
C ASP A 15 -14.58 0.37 0.84
N GLY A 16 -14.40 -0.93 0.64
CA GLY A 16 -13.39 -1.76 1.28
C GLY A 16 -13.70 -2.13 2.73
N SER A 17 -14.92 -1.87 3.22
CA SER A 17 -15.35 -2.30 4.56
C SER A 17 -15.62 -3.81 4.66
N ILE A 18 -15.96 -4.45 3.55
CA ILE A 18 -16.21 -5.89 3.45
C ILE A 18 -15.15 -6.53 2.53
N PRO A 19 -14.42 -7.54 3.00
CA PRO A 19 -13.45 -8.24 2.17
C PRO A 19 -14.16 -9.04 1.07
N VAL A 20 -13.54 -9.05 -0.12
CA VAL A 20 -14.08 -9.71 -1.33
C VAL A 20 -14.38 -11.21 -1.10
N ALA A 21 -13.61 -11.88 -0.24
CA ALA A 21 -13.83 -13.30 0.09
C ALA A 21 -15.15 -13.55 0.84
N ASP A 22 -15.50 -12.65 1.77
CA ASP A 22 -16.74 -12.76 2.55
C ASP A 22 -17.94 -12.43 1.67
N ALA A 23 -17.81 -11.42 0.80
CA ALA A 23 -18.83 -11.08 -0.18
C ALA A 23 -19.06 -12.20 -1.21
N ARG A 24 -17.99 -12.85 -1.67
CA ARG A 24 -18.09 -14.01 -2.58
C ARG A 24 -18.85 -15.16 -1.93
N THR A 25 -18.55 -15.47 -0.67
CA THR A 25 -19.26 -16.51 0.10
C THR A 25 -20.74 -16.16 0.30
N ALA A 26 -21.05 -14.89 0.57
CA ALA A 26 -22.41 -14.42 0.75
C ALA A 26 -23.24 -14.41 -0.54
N LEU A 27 -22.59 -14.27 -1.70
CA LEU A 27 -23.22 -14.20 -3.01
C LEU A 27 -23.22 -15.56 -3.75
N GLU A 28 -22.50 -16.58 -3.25
CA GLU A 28 -22.53 -17.97 -3.71
C GLU A 28 -23.90 -18.62 -3.41
N GLY A 29 -24.91 -18.30 -4.23
CA GLY A 29 -26.27 -18.84 -4.11
C GLY A 29 -27.38 -17.78 -4.04
N ALA A 30 -27.04 -16.49 -4.11
CA ALA A 30 -28.03 -15.43 -4.25
C ALA A 30 -28.47 -15.30 -5.72
N GLU A 31 -29.77 -15.11 -5.96
CA GLU A 31 -30.27 -14.68 -7.27
C GLU A 31 -29.96 -13.19 -7.43
N LEU A 32 -29.09 -12.86 -8.37
CA LEU A 32 -28.67 -11.49 -8.66
C LEU A 32 -29.39 -10.96 -9.89
N THR A 33 -29.79 -9.69 -9.84
CA THR A 33 -30.22 -8.98 -11.05
C THR A 33 -29.01 -8.75 -11.97
N GLU A 34 -29.27 -8.45 -13.25
CA GLU A 34 -28.22 -8.21 -14.25
C GLU A 34 -27.32 -7.02 -13.84
N GLU A 35 -27.91 -5.99 -13.22
CA GLU A 35 -27.20 -4.81 -12.71
C GLU A 35 -26.30 -5.15 -11.50
N GLU A 36 -26.79 -5.96 -10.56
CA GLU A 36 -26.01 -6.42 -9.40
C GLU A 36 -24.89 -7.38 -9.81
N MET A 37 -25.13 -8.21 -10.83
CA MET A 37 -24.11 -9.10 -11.38
C MET A 37 -22.99 -8.31 -12.08
N SER A 38 -23.33 -7.28 -12.86
CA SER A 38 -22.33 -6.37 -13.45
C SER A 38 -21.50 -5.67 -12.37
N THR A 39 -22.16 -5.18 -11.33
CA THR A 39 -21.49 -4.48 -10.21
C THR A 39 -20.57 -5.42 -9.43
N ALA A 40 -20.98 -6.67 -9.20
CA ALA A 40 -20.15 -7.67 -8.53
C ALA A 40 -18.92 -8.06 -9.36
N ILE A 41 -19.04 -8.10 -10.69
CA ILE A 41 -17.93 -8.33 -11.61
C ILE A 41 -16.95 -7.17 -11.57
N ASP A 42 -17.43 -5.92 -11.67
CA ASP A 42 -16.59 -4.72 -11.64
C ASP A 42 -15.85 -4.56 -10.31
N HIS A 43 -16.46 -5.02 -9.21
CA HIS A 43 -15.84 -4.98 -7.89
C HIS A 43 -14.91 -6.18 -7.63
N GLY A 44 -14.69 -7.05 -8.62
CA GLY A 44 -13.76 -8.18 -8.54
C GLY A 44 -14.21 -9.33 -7.64
N VAL A 45 -15.52 -9.40 -7.30
CA VAL A 45 -16.08 -10.47 -6.46
C VAL A 45 -16.00 -11.83 -7.15
N PHE A 46 -16.19 -11.85 -8.48
CA PHE A 46 -16.23 -13.07 -9.27
C PHE A 46 -15.03 -13.27 -10.22
N ASN A 47 -14.22 -12.24 -10.47
CA ASN A 47 -13.07 -12.32 -11.37
C ASN A 47 -11.73 -12.17 -10.64
N VAL A 48 -10.77 -13.02 -11.00
CA VAL A 48 -9.36 -12.85 -10.61
C VAL A 48 -8.79 -11.70 -11.43
N ALA A 49 -8.20 -10.70 -10.78
CA ALA A 49 -7.65 -9.53 -11.46
C ALA A 49 -6.69 -9.94 -12.59
N GLU A 50 -6.88 -9.37 -13.79
CA GLU A 50 -6.06 -9.71 -14.96
C GLU A 50 -4.60 -9.27 -14.75
N PRO A 51 -3.61 -10.01 -15.31
CA PRO A 51 -2.21 -9.60 -15.27
C PRO A 51 -2.01 -8.21 -15.88
N GLY A 52 -1.38 -7.30 -15.15
CA GLY A 52 -1.24 -5.90 -15.53
C GLY A 52 -2.24 -4.96 -14.84
N THR A 53 -3.22 -5.49 -14.10
CA THR A 53 -4.12 -4.67 -13.27
C THR A 53 -3.34 -4.04 -12.11
N ILE A 54 -3.47 -2.72 -11.96
CA ILE A 54 -2.96 -1.96 -10.82
C ILE A 54 -4.14 -1.72 -9.90
N VAL A 55 -4.17 -2.40 -8.76
CA VAL A 55 -5.18 -2.17 -7.73
C VAL A 55 -4.54 -1.30 -6.65
N SER A 56 -4.96 -0.04 -6.57
CA SER A 56 -4.64 0.81 -5.42
C SER A 56 -5.62 0.43 -4.31
N ALA A 57 -5.11 -0.08 -3.19
CA ALA A 57 -5.95 -0.28 -2.02
C ALA A 57 -6.46 1.07 -1.51
N SER A 58 -7.66 1.07 -0.92
CA SER A 58 -8.18 2.21 -0.16
C SER A 58 -7.16 2.60 0.92
N LEU A 59 -7.05 3.92 1.19
CA LEU A 59 -6.15 4.49 2.20
C LEU A 59 -6.30 3.71 3.52
N ALA A 60 -5.19 3.18 4.04
CA ALA A 60 -5.21 2.48 5.31
C ALA A 60 -5.80 3.40 6.40
N PRO A 61 -6.70 2.91 7.27
CA PRO A 61 -7.32 3.73 8.34
C PRO A 61 -6.31 4.42 9.27
N SER A 62 -5.06 3.92 9.30
CA SER A 62 -3.94 4.47 10.07
C SER A 62 -3.37 5.78 9.51
N GLY A 63 -3.61 6.12 8.24
CA GLY A 63 -3.18 7.38 7.63
C GLY A 63 -3.86 8.60 8.20
N ALA A 64 -5.10 8.46 8.67
CA ALA A 64 -5.86 9.49 9.37
C ALA A 64 -5.66 9.45 10.90
N SER A 65 -4.72 8.65 11.41
CA SER A 65 -4.52 8.55 12.85
C SER A 65 -3.99 9.86 13.44
N TYR A 66 -4.46 10.21 14.64
CA TYR A 66 -3.96 11.37 15.39
C TYR A 66 -2.44 11.32 15.62
N LEU A 67 -1.86 10.12 15.71
CA LEU A 67 -0.42 9.94 15.86
C LEU A 67 0.34 10.37 14.61
N THR A 68 -0.14 10.00 13.42
CA THR A 68 0.46 10.41 12.13
C THR A 68 0.43 11.93 11.98
N MET A 69 -0.69 12.57 12.32
CA MET A 69 -0.83 14.02 12.27
C MET A 69 0.08 14.74 13.28
N PHE A 70 0.17 14.23 14.51
CA PHE A 70 1.10 14.76 15.51
C PHE A 70 2.56 14.64 15.04
N PHE A 71 2.94 13.48 14.48
CA PHE A 71 4.28 13.25 13.97
C PHE A 71 4.61 14.17 12.79
N LEU A 72 3.65 14.46 11.92
CA LEU A 72 3.82 15.41 10.81
C LEU A 72 4.08 16.83 11.34
N ALA A 73 3.27 17.31 12.29
CA ALA A 73 3.46 18.63 12.88
C ALA A 73 4.81 18.75 13.62
N TRP A 74 5.15 17.73 14.41
CA TRP A 74 6.45 17.62 15.07
C TRP A 74 7.60 17.62 14.07
N GLY A 75 7.50 16.82 13.01
CA GLY A 75 8.53 16.71 11.99
C GLY A 75 8.73 18.02 11.22
N LEU A 76 7.65 18.68 10.80
CA LEU A 76 7.71 20.00 10.15
C LEU A 76 8.36 21.05 11.04
N PHE A 77 8.01 21.07 12.33
CA PHE A 77 8.63 21.94 13.31
C PHE A 77 10.15 21.74 13.37
N TRP A 78 10.61 20.49 13.49
CA TRP A 78 12.05 20.20 13.58
C TRP A 78 12.79 20.46 12.28
N ILE A 79 12.22 20.14 11.11
CA ILE A 79 12.83 20.47 9.82
C ILE A 79 13.06 21.98 9.72
N CYS A 80 12.03 22.78 10.03
CA CYS A 80 12.14 24.24 10.04
C CYS A 80 13.18 24.72 11.04
N TYR A 81 13.16 24.18 12.27
CA TYR A 81 14.13 24.54 13.31
C TYR A 81 15.58 24.28 12.87
N TRP A 82 15.88 23.07 12.40
CA TRP A 82 17.24 22.70 11.98
C TRP A 82 17.68 23.49 10.75
N SER A 83 16.80 23.65 9.75
CA SER A 83 17.11 24.36 8.51
C SER A 83 17.35 25.85 8.76
N PHE A 84 16.47 26.51 9.52
CA PHE A 84 16.61 27.94 9.81
C PHE A 84 17.78 28.21 10.76
N SER A 85 18.02 27.34 11.76
CA SER A 85 19.20 27.44 12.62
C SER A 85 20.49 27.27 11.82
N MET A 86 20.52 26.35 10.84
CA MET A 86 21.66 26.19 9.93
C MET A 86 21.91 27.45 9.10
N ILE A 87 20.87 28.03 8.50
CA ILE A 87 20.97 29.26 7.70
C ILE A 87 21.44 30.43 8.57
N TYR A 88 20.87 30.57 9.78
CA TYR A 88 21.31 31.56 10.75
C TYR A 88 22.77 31.37 11.14
N GLY A 89 23.17 30.14 11.45
CA GLY A 89 24.54 29.80 11.80
C GLY A 89 25.52 30.12 10.68
N LEU A 90 25.13 29.84 9.44
CA LEU A 90 25.93 30.17 8.25
C LEU A 90 26.14 31.68 8.14
N ALA A 91 25.07 32.47 8.34
CA ALA A 91 25.14 33.93 8.33
C ALA A 91 25.95 34.52 9.51
N LYS A 92 26.11 33.77 10.61
CA LYS A 92 26.90 34.16 11.79
C LYS A 92 28.30 33.57 11.84
N GLY A 93 28.72 32.85 10.79
CA GLY A 93 30.06 32.27 10.72
C GLY A 93 30.28 31.13 11.72
N TRP A 94 29.25 30.32 11.99
CA TRP A 94 29.41 29.09 12.77
C TRP A 94 30.39 28.13 12.12
N ASP A 95 31.04 27.33 12.96
CA ASP A 95 32.00 26.33 12.50
C ASP A 95 31.33 25.27 11.60
N GLN A 96 32.13 24.74 10.67
CA GLN A 96 31.66 23.74 9.70
C GLN A 96 31.10 22.49 10.37
N GLN A 97 31.65 22.06 11.50
CA GLN A 97 31.15 20.88 12.22
C GLN A 97 29.72 21.11 12.71
N GLN A 98 29.45 22.30 13.26
CA GLN A 98 28.12 22.67 13.74
C GLN A 98 27.12 22.79 12.59
N LEU A 99 27.52 23.39 11.46
CA LEU A 99 26.66 23.49 10.27
C LEU A 99 26.34 22.11 9.67
N SER A 100 27.34 21.24 9.59
CA SER A 100 27.18 19.86 9.08
C SER A 100 26.24 19.04 9.96
N PHE A 101 26.30 19.24 11.28
CA PHE A 101 25.35 18.62 12.21
C PHE A 101 23.91 19.06 11.94
N HIS A 102 23.66 20.36 11.75
CA HIS A 102 22.31 20.85 11.47
C HIS A 102 21.78 20.34 10.11
N LEU A 103 22.64 20.25 9.10
CA LEU A 103 22.30 19.66 7.81
C LEU A 103 21.92 18.17 7.97
N ALA A 104 22.72 17.41 8.70
CA ALA A 104 22.46 15.99 8.95
C ALA A 104 21.15 15.78 9.73
N MET A 105 20.87 16.61 10.73
CA MET A 105 19.61 16.57 11.47
C MET A 105 18.41 16.91 10.57
N THR A 106 18.53 17.92 9.72
CA THR A 106 17.50 18.28 8.73
C THR A 106 17.18 17.10 7.82
N MET A 107 18.19 16.49 7.21
CA MET A 107 18.01 15.32 6.33
C MET A 107 17.40 14.14 7.07
N THR A 108 17.87 13.86 8.29
CA THR A 108 17.35 12.77 9.12
C THR A 108 15.87 12.97 9.41
N THR A 109 15.45 14.18 9.79
CA THR A 109 14.02 14.47 10.05
C THR A 109 13.17 14.37 8.79
N VAL A 110 13.67 14.82 7.63
CA VAL A 110 12.99 14.65 6.34
C VAL A 110 12.79 13.17 6.01
N ILE A 111 13.83 12.34 6.17
CA ILE A 111 13.76 10.90 5.93
C ILE A 111 12.75 10.23 6.87
N MET A 112 12.74 10.60 8.15
CA MET A 112 11.77 10.06 9.11
C MET A 112 10.33 10.36 8.71
N ILE A 113 10.01 11.60 8.34
CA ILE A 113 8.66 11.94 7.83
C ILE A 113 8.38 11.19 6.53
N GLY A 114 9.35 11.10 5.63
CA GLY A 114 9.21 10.37 4.36
C GLY A 114 8.83 8.91 4.57
N ILE A 115 9.46 8.22 5.52
CA ILE A 115 9.14 6.82 5.85
C ILE A 115 7.72 6.70 6.43
N ILE A 116 7.33 7.60 7.33
CA ILE A 116 5.98 7.61 7.89
C ILE A 116 4.94 7.88 6.80
N TYR A 117 5.21 8.81 5.88
CA TYR A 117 4.36 9.07 4.73
C TYR A 117 4.20 7.84 3.84
N LEU A 118 5.31 7.20 3.45
CA LEU A 118 5.27 6.00 2.61
C LEU A 118 4.55 4.83 3.28
N LYS A 119 4.68 4.68 4.61
CA LYS A 119 4.14 3.53 5.33
C LYS A 119 2.68 3.69 5.75
N TYR A 120 2.25 4.92 6.06
CA TYR A 120 0.94 5.14 6.67
C TYR A 120 0.02 6.04 5.86
N ILE A 121 0.53 6.89 4.97
CA ILE A 121 -0.28 7.84 4.20
C ILE A 121 -0.40 7.39 2.74
N LEU A 122 0.67 6.90 2.13
CA LEU A 122 0.65 6.46 0.74
C LEU A 122 -0.19 5.16 0.64
N PRO A 123 -1.19 5.09 -0.26
CA PRO A 123 -1.99 3.87 -0.43
C PRO A 123 -1.14 2.74 -1.01
N ASP A 124 -1.26 1.55 -0.42
CA ASP A 124 -0.58 0.36 -0.90
C ASP A 124 -1.04 0.04 -2.33
N THR A 125 -0.08 -0.03 -3.24
CA THR A 125 -0.33 -0.36 -4.64
C THR A 125 0.04 -1.82 -4.88
N ILE A 126 -0.94 -2.65 -5.21
CA ILE A 126 -0.71 -4.04 -5.60
C ILE A 126 -0.63 -4.08 -7.12
N ILE A 127 0.53 -4.52 -7.63
CA ILE A 127 0.76 -4.68 -9.07
C ILE A 127 0.82 -6.18 -9.36
N VAL A 128 -0.18 -6.69 -10.07
CA VAL A 128 -0.17 -8.08 -10.55
C VAL A 128 0.73 -8.14 -11.77
N LYS A 129 1.96 -8.64 -11.59
CA LYS A 129 2.92 -8.80 -12.69
C LYS A 129 2.82 -10.21 -13.28
N HIS A 130 2.88 -10.30 -14.61
CA HIS A 130 3.04 -11.58 -15.28
C HIS A 130 4.42 -12.16 -14.95
N ALA A 131 4.47 -13.25 -14.18
CA ALA A 131 5.70 -14.01 -14.02
C ALA A 131 5.94 -14.79 -15.32
N GLN A 132 7.11 -14.63 -15.97
CA GLN A 132 7.49 -15.57 -17.03
C GLN A 132 7.54 -16.98 -16.44
N ASN A 133 7.05 -17.98 -17.18
CA ASN A 133 7.18 -19.38 -16.76
C ASN A 133 8.66 -19.68 -16.50
N LYS A 134 8.98 -20.04 -15.25
CA LYS A 134 10.32 -20.50 -14.91
C LYS A 134 10.57 -21.79 -15.67
N PHE A 135 11.49 -21.76 -16.64
CA PHE A 135 11.96 -22.98 -17.28
C PHE A 135 12.71 -23.80 -16.24
N ILE A 136 12.12 -24.91 -15.81
CA ILE A 136 12.78 -25.90 -14.97
C ILE A 136 13.27 -26.99 -15.93
N PRO A 137 14.56 -27.03 -16.29
CA PRO A 137 15.08 -28.12 -17.10
C PRO A 137 14.86 -29.45 -16.37
N GLU A 138 14.57 -30.52 -17.11
CA GLU A 138 14.58 -31.86 -16.54
C GLU A 138 15.95 -32.12 -15.89
N HIS A 139 15.94 -32.51 -14.62
CA HIS A 139 17.15 -32.94 -13.94
C HIS A 139 17.66 -34.20 -14.64
N GLN A 140 18.83 -34.11 -15.27
CA GLN A 140 19.54 -35.27 -15.80
C GLN A 140 19.69 -36.28 -14.65
N LYS A 141 19.23 -37.52 -14.83
CA LYS A 141 19.35 -38.55 -13.80
C LYS A 141 20.83 -38.72 -13.44
N ASP A 142 21.21 -38.31 -12.23
CA ASP A 142 22.57 -38.50 -11.69
C ASP A 142 22.88 -39.97 -11.32
N TRP A 143 21.93 -40.89 -11.53
CA TRP A 143 22.05 -42.29 -11.18
C TRP A 143 21.77 -43.20 -12.38
N ARG A 144 22.52 -44.30 -12.48
CA ARG A 144 22.36 -45.31 -13.53
C ARG A 144 21.39 -46.39 -13.07
N GLU A 145 20.37 -46.68 -13.88
CA GLU A 145 19.54 -47.87 -13.71
C GLU A 145 20.33 -49.10 -14.16
N TYR A 146 20.74 -49.94 -13.21
CA TYR A 146 21.30 -51.25 -13.53
C TYR A 146 20.14 -52.20 -13.87
N LYS A 147 20.09 -52.63 -15.13
CA LYS A 147 19.21 -53.73 -15.55
C LYS A 147 19.85 -55.04 -15.12
N TRP A 148 19.10 -55.80 -14.33
CA TRP A 148 19.41 -57.19 -13.98
C TRP A 148 19.10 -58.12 -15.15
#